data_AF-A0A3P7J7X2-F1
#
_entry.id   AF-A0A3P7J7X2-F1
#
_cell.length_a   1.000
_cell.length_b   1.000
_cell.length_c   1.000
_cell.angle_alpha   90.00
_cell.angle_beta   90.00
_cell.angle_gamma   90.00
#
_symmetry.space_group_name_H-M   'P 1'
#
loop_
_entity.id
_entity.type
_entity.pdbx_description
1 polymer ?
#
loop_
_entity_poly.entity_id
_entity_poly.type
_entity_poly.pdbx_seq_one_letter_code
_entity_poly.pdbx_strand_id
1 'polypeptide(L)'
;MGRDKIPLVVREAKDTVEKLFNQTEKELQRTTTEVMFSPGELSWSHYTRGDRYSKYLSFSALISIETSRKLLESTSPDSRLFDALPLIHLDGSAIKSHCPVYAIEECIAGKYRTYSGHCNNVNHPRYGAVYEPLQRLLPPDYADKVDQYSGSSHGSIN
;
A
#
# COMPACT_ATOMS: atom_id res chain seq x y z
N MET A 1 13.96 -6.89 21.58
CA MET A 1 12.65 -6.22 21.69
C MET A 1 11.61 -7.25 22.11
N GLY A 2 10.77 -6.94 23.10
CA GLY A 2 9.69 -7.86 23.52
C GLY A 2 8.61 -8.00 22.45
N ARG A 3 8.09 -9.21 22.24
CA ARG A 3 7.05 -9.54 21.25
C ARG A 3 5.78 -8.69 21.41
N ASP A 4 5.56 -8.12 22.59
CA ASP A 4 4.37 -7.34 22.95
C ASP A 4 4.30 -5.94 22.30
N LYS A 5 5.42 -5.42 21.78
CA LYS A 5 5.45 -4.07 21.16
C LYS A 5 4.91 -4.05 19.72
N ILE A 6 5.04 -5.14 18.97
CA ILE A 6 4.66 -5.19 17.55
C ILE A 6 3.15 -4.99 17.35
N PRO A 7 2.26 -5.66 18.11
CA PRO A 7 0.82 -5.44 17.98
C PRO A 7 0.38 -4.01 18.30
N LEU A 8 1.09 -3.33 19.20
CA LEU A 8 0.81 -1.93 19.54
C LEU A 8 1.16 -1.01 18.37
N VAL A 9 2.36 -1.15 17.80
CA VAL A 9 2.80 -0.36 16.64
C VAL A 9 1.84 -0.52 15.45
N VAL A 10 1.37 -1.75 15.20
CA VAL A 10 0.38 -2.03 14.15
C VAL A 10 -0.93 -1.28 14.40
N ARG A 11 -1.41 -1.22 15.65
CA ARG A 11 -2.65 -0.50 16.01
C ARG A 11 -2.48 1.01 15.80
N GLU A 12 -1.37 1.58 16.25
CA GLU A 12 -1.08 3.01 16.07
C GLU A 12 -0.97 3.40 14.59
N ALA A 13 -0.32 2.55 13.78
CA ALA A 13 -0.23 2.74 12.34
C ALA A 13 -1.62 2.70 11.68
N LYS A 14 -2.45 1.72 12.07
CA LYS A 14 -3.84 1.61 11.61
C LYS A 14 -4.65 2.86 11.93
N ASP A 15 -4.61 3.33 13.18
CA ASP A 15 -5.39 4.50 13.62
C ASP A 15 -4.97 5.76 12.87
N THR A 16 -3.66 5.89 12.57
CA THR A 16 -3.12 6.97 11.74
C THR A 16 -3.70 6.95 10.33
N VAL A 17 -3.70 5.79 9.68
CA VAL A 17 -4.25 5.65 8.31
C VAL A 17 -5.77 5.81 8.29
N GLU A 18 -6.49 5.33 9.30
CA GLU A 18 -7.92 5.54 9.45
C GLU A 18 -8.25 7.03 9.59
N LYS A 19 -7.49 7.78 10.37
CA LYS A 19 -7.63 9.23 10.47
C LYS A 19 -7.45 9.92 9.11
N LEU A 20 -6.43 9.53 8.36
CA LEU A 20 -6.17 10.08 7.03
C LEU A 20 -7.35 9.85 6.06
N PHE A 21 -7.84 8.61 5.96
CA PHE A 21 -8.91 8.25 5.01
C PHE A 21 -10.30 8.73 5.45
N ASN A 22 -10.62 8.62 6.75
CA ASN A 22 -11.98 8.85 7.23
C ASN A 22 -12.23 10.27 7.73
N GLN A 23 -11.19 11.02 8.07
CA GLN A 23 -11.29 12.41 8.54
C GLN A 23 -10.64 13.35 7.54
N THR A 24 -9.32 13.29 7.38
CA THR A 24 -8.56 14.27 6.59
C THR A 24 -9.00 14.33 5.13
N GLU A 25 -9.14 13.19 4.45
CA GLU A 25 -9.58 13.17 3.05
C GLU A 25 -11.01 13.71 2.88
N LYS A 26 -11.91 13.40 3.81
CA LYS A 26 -13.29 13.91 3.77
C LYS A 26 -13.35 15.40 4.05
N GLU A 27 -12.54 15.88 4.98
CA GLU A 27 -12.43 17.31 5.27
C GLU A 27 -11.92 18.05 4.04
N LEU A 28 -10.84 17.57 3.40
CA LEU A 28 -10.33 18.13 2.15
C LEU A 28 -11.43 18.20 1.08
N GLN A 29 -12.14 17.09 0.82
CA GLN A 29 -13.25 17.07 -0.14
C GLN A 29 -14.40 18.03 0.20
N ARG A 30 -14.64 18.32 1.48
CA ARG A 30 -15.70 19.27 1.90
C ARG A 30 -15.25 20.71 1.82
N THR A 31 -13.98 21.01 2.08
CA THR A 31 -13.44 22.37 2.05
C THR A 31 -13.05 22.84 0.67
N THR A 32 -12.70 21.89 -0.20
CA THR A 32 -12.25 22.15 -1.56
C THR A 32 -13.44 22.43 -2.49
N THR A 33 -13.44 23.59 -3.15
CA THR A 33 -14.48 23.99 -4.12
C THR A 33 -13.90 24.09 -5.53
N GLU A 34 -14.73 23.86 -6.55
CA GLU A 34 -14.27 23.85 -7.96
C GLU A 34 -13.67 25.19 -8.41
N VAL A 35 -14.11 26.31 -7.81
CA VAL A 35 -13.58 27.66 -8.06
C VAL A 35 -12.14 27.86 -7.58
N MET A 36 -11.58 26.94 -6.80
CA MET A 36 -10.17 27.00 -6.36
C MET A 36 -9.19 26.47 -7.41
N PHE A 37 -9.68 25.89 -8.52
CA PHE A 37 -8.84 25.27 -9.54
C PHE A 37 -9.11 25.85 -10.93
N SER A 38 -8.08 25.80 -11.77
CA SER A 38 -8.22 26.04 -13.19
C SER A 38 -9.06 24.94 -13.86
N PRO A 39 -9.71 25.23 -15.00
CA PRO A 39 -10.43 24.21 -15.76
C PRO A 39 -9.57 23.00 -16.17
N GLY A 40 -8.26 23.21 -16.37
CA GLY A 40 -7.31 22.15 -16.69
C GLY A 40 -7.11 21.18 -15.52
N GLU A 41 -6.98 21.70 -14.30
CA GLU A 41 -6.85 20.90 -13.08
C GLU A 41 -8.12 20.11 -12.76
N LEU A 42 -9.29 20.72 -12.96
CA LEU A 42 -10.58 20.02 -12.79
C LEU A 42 -10.71 18.88 -13.80
N SER A 43 -10.41 19.13 -15.07
CA SER A 43 -10.43 18.11 -16.12
C SER A 43 -9.46 16.96 -15.81
N TRP A 44 -8.24 17.29 -15.36
CA TRP A 44 -7.25 16.31 -14.95
C TRP A 44 -7.71 15.48 -13.75
N SER A 45 -8.31 16.11 -12.73
CA SER A 45 -8.87 15.44 -11.56
C SER A 45 -9.98 14.45 -11.94
N HIS A 46 -10.87 14.82 -12.87
CA HIS A 46 -11.89 13.92 -13.38
C HIS A 46 -11.31 12.76 -14.19
N TYR A 47 -10.30 13.03 -15.02
CA TYR A 47 -9.64 12.04 -15.86
C TYR A 47 -8.81 11.03 -15.05
N THR A 48 -8.11 11.52 -14.02
CA THR A 48 -7.23 10.72 -13.15
C THR A 48 -7.91 10.25 -11.88
N ARG A 49 -9.24 10.33 -11.81
CA ARG A 49 -10.01 9.89 -10.66
C ARG A 49 -9.69 8.43 -10.35
N GLY A 50 -9.15 8.20 -9.15
CA GLY A 50 -8.79 6.86 -8.70
C GLY A 50 -10.00 5.94 -8.62
N ASP A 51 -9.80 4.69 -9.05
CA ASP A 51 -10.79 3.63 -8.89
C ASP A 51 -11.04 3.30 -7.40
N ARG A 52 -12.28 2.94 -7.07
CA ARG A 52 -12.68 2.67 -5.68
C ARG A 52 -11.97 1.45 -5.12
N TYR A 53 -11.72 0.43 -5.95
CA TYR A 53 -11.01 -0.77 -5.51
C TYR A 53 -9.52 -0.47 -5.29
N SER A 54 -8.90 0.33 -6.16
CA SER A 54 -7.54 0.85 -5.90
C SER A 54 -7.44 1.58 -4.56
N LYS A 55 -8.42 2.43 -4.23
CA LYS A 55 -8.45 3.11 -2.92
C LYS A 55 -8.52 2.12 -1.75
N TYR A 56 -9.32 1.06 -1.88
CA TYR A 56 -9.41 0.02 -0.87
C TYR A 56 -8.09 -0.74 -0.68
N LEU A 57 -7.40 -1.10 -1.78
CA LEU A 57 -6.08 -1.74 -1.71
C LEU A 57 -5.03 -0.82 -1.09
N SER A 58 -5.05 0.47 -1.45
CA SER A 58 -4.14 1.48 -0.93
C SER A 58 -4.25 1.64 0.59
N PHE A 59 -5.45 1.48 1.16
CA PHE A 59 -5.64 1.56 2.61
C PHE A 59 -4.77 0.51 3.33
N SER A 60 -4.83 -0.75 2.89
CA SER A 60 -4.05 -1.85 3.47
C SER A 60 -2.55 -1.69 3.23
N ALA A 61 -2.18 -1.19 2.05
CA ALA A 61 -0.78 -0.90 1.72
C ALA A 61 -0.20 0.19 2.62
N LEU A 62 -0.94 1.28 2.85
CA LEU A 62 -0.50 2.39 3.71
C LEU A 62 -0.36 1.98 5.17
N ILE A 63 -1.24 1.10 5.67
CA ILE A 63 -1.06 0.51 7.02
C ILE A 63 0.26 -0.25 7.08
N SER A 64 0.59 -1.01 6.03
CA SER A 64 1.82 -1.82 5.97
C SER A 64 3.07 -0.94 5.91
N ILE A 65 3.02 0.15 5.14
CA ILE A 65 4.09 1.16 5.04
C ILE A 65 4.30 1.85 6.38
N GLU A 66 3.24 2.39 6.98
CA GLU A 66 3.33 3.10 8.27
C GLU A 66 3.78 2.18 9.40
N THR A 67 3.29 0.93 9.42
CA THR A 67 3.76 -0.07 10.38
C THR A 67 5.26 -0.31 10.21
N SER A 68 5.71 -0.53 8.97
CA SER A 68 7.13 -0.76 8.67
C SER A 68 7.97 0.41 9.16
N ARG A 69 7.59 1.65 8.82
CA ARG A 69 8.27 2.87 9.27
C ARG A 69 8.39 2.95 10.80
N LYS A 70 7.27 2.82 11.53
CA LYS A 70 7.27 2.87 13.00
C LYS A 70 8.09 1.74 13.63
N LEU A 71 8.04 0.54 13.04
CA LEU A 71 8.86 -0.58 13.51
C LEU A 71 10.34 -0.27 13.36
N LEU A 72 10.75 0.33 12.25
CA LEU A 72 12.14 0.73 12.00
C LEU A 72 12.60 1.86 12.93
N GLU A 73 11.78 2.87 13.17
CA GLU A 73 12.07 3.94 14.15
C GLU A 73 12.27 3.37 15.56
N SER A 74 11.53 2.33 15.92
CA SER A 74 11.61 1.67 17.22
C SER A 74 12.76 0.66 17.36
N THR A 75 13.46 0.36 16.26
CA THR A 75 14.48 -0.70 16.19
C THR A 75 15.86 -0.12 15.87
N SER A 76 16.92 -0.75 16.37
CA SER A 76 18.30 -0.35 16.04
C SER A 76 18.63 -0.61 14.55
N PRO A 77 19.44 0.25 13.92
CA PRO A 77 19.76 0.19 12.48
C PRO A 77 20.50 -1.09 12.05
N ASP A 78 21.22 -1.76 12.95
CA ASP A 78 21.94 -3.03 12.68
C ASP A 78 21.05 -4.28 12.78
N SER A 79 19.75 -4.14 13.05
CA SER A 79 18.92 -5.32 13.23
C SER A 79 18.63 -5.99 11.88
N ARG A 80 18.75 -7.32 11.82
CA ARG A 80 18.30 -8.16 10.69
C ARG A 80 16.78 -8.13 10.46
N LEU A 81 16.06 -7.25 11.17
CA LEU A 81 14.62 -7.10 11.03
C LEU A 81 14.25 -6.71 9.59
N PHE A 82 15.07 -5.89 8.91
CA PHE A 82 14.83 -5.48 7.53
C PHE A 82 14.70 -6.68 6.58
N ASP A 83 15.65 -7.61 6.63
CA ASP A 83 15.63 -8.82 5.81
C ASP A 83 14.47 -9.75 6.18
N ALA A 84 14.02 -9.68 7.44
CA ALA A 84 12.97 -10.52 7.97
C ALA A 84 11.57 -9.99 7.67
N LEU A 85 11.36 -8.67 7.48
CA LEU A 85 10.02 -8.06 7.30
C LEU A 85 9.16 -8.78 6.24
N PRO A 86 9.67 -9.13 5.04
CA PRO A 86 8.88 -9.85 4.03
C PRO A 86 8.48 -11.28 4.45
N LEU A 87 9.17 -11.85 5.43
CA LEU A 87 8.99 -13.22 5.93
C LEU A 87 8.18 -13.28 7.22
N ILE A 88 7.79 -12.14 7.80
CA ILE A 88 7.01 -12.12 9.04
C ILE A 88 5.59 -12.61 8.77
N HIS A 89 5.18 -13.64 9.53
CA HIS A 89 3.80 -14.09 9.54
C HIS A 89 2.90 -13.01 10.18
N LEU A 90 1.84 -12.64 9.47
CA LEU A 90 0.87 -11.65 9.93
C LEU A 90 -0.23 -12.25 10.82
N ASP A 91 -0.15 -13.53 11.17
CA ASP A 91 -1.15 -14.24 11.97
C ASP A 91 -1.36 -13.57 13.33
N GLY A 92 -2.63 -13.29 13.66
CA GLY A 92 -3.00 -12.59 14.91
C GLY A 92 -2.67 -11.10 14.94
N SER A 93 -2.13 -10.52 13.85
CA SER A 93 -1.90 -9.08 13.74
C SER A 93 -3.13 -8.34 13.17
N ALA A 94 -3.27 -7.05 13.51
CA ALA A 94 -4.32 -6.21 12.93
C ALA A 94 -4.12 -5.97 11.42
N ILE A 95 -2.92 -6.15 10.87
CA ILE A 95 -2.68 -6.04 9.42
C ILE A 95 -3.41 -7.14 8.66
N LYS A 96 -3.44 -8.37 9.19
CA LYS A 96 -4.05 -9.52 8.52
C LYS A 96 -5.54 -9.31 8.22
N SER A 97 -6.29 -8.66 9.12
CA SER A 97 -7.72 -8.38 8.88
C SER A 97 -7.97 -7.35 7.78
N HIS A 98 -6.96 -6.53 7.46
CA HIS A 98 -7.07 -5.46 6.48
C HIS A 98 -6.37 -5.77 5.16
N CYS A 99 -5.44 -6.74 5.11
CA CYS A 99 -4.81 -7.16 3.87
C CYS A 99 -5.77 -8.04 3.04
N PRO A 100 -6.20 -7.61 1.85
CA PRO A 100 -7.13 -8.36 1.02
C PRO A 100 -6.40 -9.49 0.31
N VAL A 101 -6.27 -10.63 0.99
CA VAL A 101 -5.74 -11.86 0.40
C VAL A 101 -6.92 -12.67 -0.13
N TYR A 102 -7.34 -12.38 -1.35
CA TYR A 102 -8.30 -13.23 -2.06
C TYR A 102 -7.54 -14.39 -2.71
N ALA A 103 -7.82 -15.60 -2.24
CA ALA A 103 -7.41 -16.82 -2.91
C ALA A 103 -8.45 -17.15 -3.98
N ILE A 104 -8.00 -17.36 -5.21
CA ILE A 104 -8.85 -17.91 -6.27
C ILE A 104 -8.70 -19.43 -6.17
N GLU A 105 -9.71 -20.08 -5.61
CA GLU A 105 -9.71 -21.53 -5.39
C GLU A 105 -9.89 -22.31 -6.68
N GLU A 106 -10.73 -21.82 -7.59
CA GLU A 106 -10.99 -22.46 -8.87
C GLU A 106 -11.10 -21.43 -10.00
N CYS A 107 -10.48 -21.75 -11.14
CA CYS A 107 -10.60 -20.96 -12.37
C CYS A 107 -11.70 -21.54 -13.26
N ILE A 108 -12.67 -20.72 -13.60
CA ILE A 108 -13.75 -21.11 -14.52
C ILE A 108 -13.19 -21.22 -15.94
N ALA A 109 -13.36 -22.38 -16.56
CA ALA A 109 -12.96 -22.59 -17.96
C ALA A 109 -13.79 -21.71 -18.90
N GLY A 110 -13.11 -20.97 -19.77
CA GLY A 110 -13.73 -20.09 -20.75
C GLY A 110 -12.91 -19.98 -22.03
N LYS A 111 -13.57 -19.66 -23.15
CA LYS A 111 -12.91 -19.50 -24.46
C LYS A 111 -12.19 -18.16 -24.62
N TYR A 112 -12.44 -17.21 -23.74
CA TYR A 112 -11.95 -15.83 -23.85
C TYR A 112 -11.25 -15.39 -22.56
N ARG A 113 -10.38 -14.39 -22.69
CA ARG A 113 -9.68 -13.78 -21.56
C ARG A 113 -10.67 -13.05 -20.66
N THR A 114 -10.45 -13.13 -19.35
CA THR A 114 -11.16 -12.28 -18.39
C THR A 114 -10.71 -10.83 -18.59
N TYR A 115 -11.61 -9.87 -18.39
CA TYR A 115 -11.28 -8.45 -18.46
C TYR A 115 -10.16 -8.07 -17.47
N SER A 116 -10.13 -8.71 -16.31
CA SER A 116 -9.15 -8.46 -15.26
C SER A 116 -7.81 -9.19 -15.47
N GLY A 117 -7.70 -10.09 -16.45
CA GLY A 117 -6.50 -10.92 -16.67
C GLY A 117 -6.34 -12.10 -15.70
N HIS A 118 -7.22 -12.23 -14.70
CA HIS A 118 -7.23 -13.37 -13.79
C HIS A 118 -7.48 -14.69 -14.52
N CYS A 119 -6.91 -15.78 -14.00
CA CYS A 119 -7.00 -17.14 -14.52
C CYS A 119 -6.39 -17.37 -15.91
N ASN A 120 -5.57 -16.44 -16.42
CA ASN A 120 -4.77 -16.68 -17.62
C ASN A 120 -3.70 -17.76 -17.38
N ASN A 121 -3.16 -17.81 -16.16
CA ASN A 121 -2.35 -18.93 -15.66
C ASN A 121 -3.16 -19.67 -14.60
N VAL A 122 -3.59 -20.91 -14.90
CA VAL A 122 -4.45 -21.69 -13.99
C VAL A 122 -3.72 -22.10 -12.71
N ASN A 123 -2.41 -22.33 -12.78
CA ASN A 123 -1.60 -22.67 -11.61
C ASN A 123 -1.34 -21.45 -10.71
N HIS A 124 -1.32 -20.25 -11.31
CA HIS A 124 -1.14 -18.99 -10.62
C HIS A 124 -2.16 -17.95 -11.10
N PRO A 125 -3.42 -18.03 -10.65
CA PRO A 125 -4.55 -17.27 -11.21
C PRO A 125 -4.40 -15.74 -11.20
N ARG A 126 -3.51 -15.21 -10.36
CA ARG A 126 -3.26 -13.78 -10.19
C ARG A 126 -2.11 -13.26 -11.06
N TYR A 127 -1.31 -14.12 -11.69
CA TYR A 127 -0.15 -13.67 -12.45
C TYR A 127 -0.55 -12.89 -13.70
N GLY A 128 -0.13 -11.63 -13.76
CA GLY A 128 -0.46 -10.72 -14.85
C GLY A 128 -1.88 -10.15 -14.81
N ALA A 129 -2.60 -10.33 -13.70
CA ALA A 129 -3.91 -9.73 -13.50
C ALA A 129 -3.80 -8.27 -13.04
N VAL A 130 -4.86 -7.48 -13.27
CA VAL A 130 -4.97 -6.11 -12.76
C VAL A 130 -5.09 -6.10 -11.24
N TYR A 131 -4.71 -5.00 -10.61
CA TYR A 131 -4.69 -4.82 -9.15
C TYR A 131 -3.72 -5.73 -8.39
N GLU A 132 -2.78 -6.34 -9.09
CA GLU A 132 -1.70 -7.13 -8.51
C GLU A 132 -0.41 -6.31 -8.44
N PRO A 133 0.41 -6.47 -7.38
CA PRO A 133 1.67 -5.76 -7.27
C PRO A 133 2.64 -6.21 -8.38
N LEU A 134 3.45 -5.26 -8.87
CA LEU A 134 4.53 -5.58 -9.80
C LEU A 134 5.55 -6.48 -9.11
N GLN A 135 5.97 -7.53 -9.82
CA GLN A 135 7.05 -8.40 -9.34
C GLN A 135 8.39 -7.66 -9.40
N ARG A 136 9.22 -7.89 -8.39
CA ARG A 136 10.58 -7.35 -8.33
C ARG A 136 11.58 -8.45 -8.65
N LEU A 137 12.48 -8.19 -9.60
CA LEU A 137 13.59 -9.09 -9.93
C LEU A 137 14.75 -8.97 -8.94
N LEU A 138 14.89 -7.81 -8.29
CA LEU A 138 15.91 -7.51 -7.30
C LEU A 138 15.27 -6.96 -6.01
N PRO A 139 15.92 -7.09 -4.85
CA PRO A 139 15.46 -6.47 -3.62
C PRO A 139 15.26 -4.95 -3.77
N PRO A 140 14.28 -4.35 -3.06
CA PRO A 140 14.09 -2.90 -3.08
C PRO A 140 15.26 -2.16 -2.41
N ASP A 141 15.61 -0.98 -2.93
CA ASP A 141 16.62 -0.09 -2.32
C ASP A 141 16.06 1.34 -2.15
N TYR A 142 15.40 1.55 -1.01
CA TYR A 142 14.84 2.84 -0.58
C TYR A 142 15.78 3.53 0.42
N ALA A 143 15.74 4.87 0.46
CA ALA A 143 16.56 5.68 1.38
C ALA A 143 16.31 5.32 2.86
N ASP A 144 15.04 5.17 3.22
CA ASP A 144 14.57 4.80 4.56
C ASP A 144 14.29 3.30 4.69
N LYS A 145 14.64 2.51 3.67
CA LYS A 145 14.35 1.07 3.55
C LYS A 145 12.85 0.71 3.52
N VAL A 146 11.94 1.68 3.35
CA VAL A 146 10.49 1.44 3.25
C VAL A 146 9.92 1.93 1.93
N ASP A 147 9.88 3.25 1.72
CA ASP A 147 9.20 3.87 0.58
C ASP A 147 9.85 5.17 0.09
N GLN A 148 10.80 5.75 0.85
CA GLN A 148 11.45 6.98 0.47
C GLN A 148 12.44 6.75 -0.69
N TYR A 149 12.32 7.57 -1.72
CA TYR A 149 13.20 7.53 -2.89
C TYR A 149 14.69 7.74 -2.51
N SER A 150 15.58 6.93 -3.07
CA SER A 150 17.03 6.92 -2.78
C SER A 150 17.86 8.02 -3.46
N GLY A 151 17.22 9.00 -4.10
CA GLY A 151 17.92 10.08 -4.81
C GLY A 151 17.61 11.50 -4.34
N SER A 152 18.69 12.19 -3.97
CA SER A 152 18.84 13.64 -3.74
C SER A 152 18.56 14.19 -2.34
N SER A 153 19.55 14.02 -1.47
CA SER A 153 19.90 14.99 -0.43
C SER A 153 20.74 16.17 -0.95
N HIS A 154 20.77 16.43 -2.27
CA HIS A 154 21.51 17.56 -2.86
C HIS A 154 20.70 18.21 -3.99
N GLY A 155 19.67 18.94 -3.59
CA GLY A 155 18.91 19.85 -4.43
C GLY A 155 18.53 21.13 -3.67
N SER A 156 19.42 21.63 -2.79
CA SER A 156 19.31 22.98 -2.26
C SER A 156 19.60 23.96 -3.39
N ILE A 157 18.57 24.45 -4.04
CA ILE A 157 18.66 25.67 -4.86
C ILE A 157 18.81 26.82 -3.84
N ASN A 158 20.05 27.22 -3.61
CA ASN A 158 20.37 28.59 -3.18
C ASN A 158 20.37 29.50 -4.39
#